data_AF-A0A9Q1KC25-F1
#
_entry.id   AF-A0A9Q1KC25-F1
#
_cell.length_a   1.000
_cell.length_b   1.000
_cell.length_c   1.000
_cell.angle_alpha   90.00
_cell.angle_beta   90.00
_cell.angle_gamma   90.00
#
_symmetry.space_group_name_H-M   'P 1'
#
loop_
_entity.id
_entity.type
_entity.pdbx_description
1 polymer ?
#
loop_
_entity_poly.entity_id
_entity_poly.type
_entity_poly.pdbx_seq_one_letter_code
_entity_poly.pdbx_strand_id
1 'polypeptide(L)'
;MSIASGFASLNYLKSPYPAGYVDLVVQRNLRIEACSRVPMSQTGDKKVKCIVPIRSKTRQFRLFNSVELDRVLTSGDEDEIGEGFFEAIEELERMTREPSDILEEMNDRLSVRELQLVLVYFSQEGRDSWCALEVFEWLKKENRVDKETMELMVSIMCGRVKKMIEDEKDVREVVDLLVDMDCVGLTPNFSMMEKAISVYWDLGKKDHALSFVKEVLTRGIPCLEDGGDDRHKGGPAGYLAWKMMEEGNYRDAVKLVIHLRETGLKPETYSYLIAMTAVVKELNEVGKALWKLKGFAKDGFIEGLGGENIELVKKYQSDVLEEGIQMASWVAEEGNTSVLSLVHEKLLAMYICAGRGLEAERQLWEMKVTGKEVQRHVYDIVLAICASQGEAGAVSRLLARLEATSASGKKKTLTWLLRGYIKGGNFEDAAETVTKMLDMGLSPERLDRIAVLQGLRRKIQQPGHAGTYLRFCRRLSDAELIGPCLVYMYIKKYRLWIAKMV
;
A
#
# COMPACT_ATOMS: atom_id res chain seq x y z
N MET A 1 -8.90 24.90 28.33
CA MET A 1 -7.79 23.99 27.95
C MET A 1 -8.19 22.55 28.26
N SER A 2 -7.91 21.66 27.31
CA SER A 2 -8.09 20.19 27.29
C SER A 2 -9.52 19.62 27.34
N ILE A 3 -10.05 19.27 26.16
CA ILE A 3 -10.96 18.13 25.98
C ILE A 3 -10.26 17.20 24.98
N ALA A 4 -9.52 16.26 25.55
CA ALA A 4 -8.92 15.13 24.89
C ALA A 4 -9.96 14.02 24.76
N SER A 5 -10.23 13.59 23.53
CA SER A 5 -10.56 12.22 23.12
C SER A 5 -11.02 12.25 21.66
N GLY A 6 -10.05 12.17 20.76
CA GLY A 6 -10.33 11.91 19.35
C GLY A 6 -10.97 10.54 19.17
N PHE A 7 -11.81 10.40 18.16
CA PHE A 7 -11.93 9.10 17.50
C PHE A 7 -10.54 8.79 16.98
N ALA A 8 -9.97 7.70 17.50
CA ALA A 8 -8.61 7.29 17.26
C ALA A 8 -8.24 7.44 15.78
N SER A 9 -7.02 7.88 15.52
CA SER A 9 -6.32 7.55 14.28
C SER A 9 -6.52 6.05 14.03
N LEU A 10 -6.96 5.67 12.83
CA LEU A 10 -7.05 4.29 12.33
C LEU A 10 -5.63 3.67 12.17
N ASN A 11 -4.83 3.70 13.24
CA ASN A 11 -3.49 3.08 13.26
C ASN A 11 -3.55 1.61 13.69
N TYR A 12 -4.73 1.00 13.76
CA TYR A 12 -4.89 -0.38 14.23
C TYR A 12 -5.94 -1.17 13.42
N LEU A 13 -5.77 -1.21 12.11
CA LEU A 13 -5.87 -2.49 11.39
C LEU A 13 -4.46 -3.10 11.41
N LYS A 14 -4.08 -3.68 12.55
CA LYS A 14 -2.87 -4.51 12.61
C LYS A 14 -3.13 -5.77 11.80
N SER A 15 -2.53 -5.81 10.62
CA SER A 15 -2.15 -7.03 9.91
C SER A 15 -1.42 -7.99 10.88
N PRO A 16 -1.63 -9.31 10.80
CA PRO A 16 -0.95 -10.26 11.66
C PRO A 16 0.48 -10.48 11.13
N TYR A 17 1.49 -9.99 11.86
CA TYR A 17 2.88 -10.45 11.69
C TYR A 17 3.56 -10.62 13.07
N PRO A 18 4.35 -11.70 13.26
CA PRO A 18 5.13 -11.92 14.46
C PRO A 18 6.39 -11.04 14.47
N ALA A 19 6.82 -10.74 15.69
CA ALA A 19 7.95 -9.89 16.00
C ALA A 19 9.29 -10.54 15.66
N GLY A 20 10.21 -9.71 15.18
CA GLY A 20 11.63 -10.00 15.14
C GLY A 20 12.34 -8.96 14.29
N TYR A 21 12.94 -7.94 14.89
CA TYR A 21 14.39 -7.82 14.93
C TYR A 21 14.82 -6.60 15.76
N VAL A 22 15.99 -6.76 16.34
CA VAL A 22 16.60 -6.01 17.43
C VAL A 22 17.33 -4.78 16.89
N ASP A 23 17.20 -3.67 17.61
CA ASP A 23 17.99 -2.44 17.48
C ASP A 23 19.48 -2.75 17.54
N LEU A 24 20.24 -2.24 16.56
CA LEU A 24 21.67 -1.94 16.73
C LEU A 24 22.01 -0.64 16.00
N VAL A 25 22.06 0.42 16.80
CA VAL A 25 22.63 1.73 16.50
C VAL A 25 24.15 1.59 16.37
N VAL A 26 24.75 2.00 15.24
CA VAL A 26 26.15 2.44 15.18
C VAL A 26 26.28 3.66 14.26
N GLN A 27 27.02 4.64 14.78
CA GLN A 27 27.19 6.00 14.30
C GLN A 27 27.91 6.13 12.95
N ARG A 28 27.43 7.08 12.15
CA ARG A 28 28.13 7.69 11.01
C ARG A 28 29.36 8.46 11.49
N ASN A 29 30.50 8.17 10.88
CA ASN A 29 31.53 9.16 10.51
C ASN A 29 32.54 8.46 9.60
N LEU A 30 32.70 8.94 8.35
CA LEU A 30 34.01 9.27 7.80
C LEU A 30 33.88 9.93 6.43
N ARG A 31 34.77 10.90 6.24
CA ARG A 31 34.84 11.92 5.20
C ARG A 31 35.39 11.35 3.89
N ILE A 32 34.92 11.92 2.79
CA ILE A 32 35.49 11.77 1.45
C ILE A 32 36.48 12.92 1.24
N GLU A 33 37.71 12.62 0.83
CA GLU A 33 38.63 13.57 0.19
C GLU A 33 39.22 12.93 -1.08
N ALA A 34 39.35 13.75 -2.12
CA ALA A 34 39.73 13.41 -3.48
C ALA A 34 41.17 13.86 -3.81
N CYS A 35 41.64 13.46 -5.01
CA CYS A 35 42.83 13.91 -5.77
C CYS A 35 44.19 13.29 -5.34
N SER A 36 45.15 12.90 -6.20
CA SER A 36 45.46 13.25 -7.60
C SER A 36 46.65 12.44 -8.21
N ARG A 37 46.70 12.36 -9.56
CA ARG A 37 47.84 12.46 -10.53
C ARG A 37 49.02 11.42 -10.58
N VAL A 38 49.06 10.63 -11.69
CA VAL A 38 50.00 10.60 -12.88
C VAL A 38 51.51 10.86 -12.62
N PRO A 39 52.52 10.12 -13.18
CA PRO A 39 52.86 10.17 -14.63
C PRO A 39 53.58 8.99 -15.35
N MET A 40 53.68 9.17 -16.67
CA MET A 40 54.32 8.37 -17.73
C MET A 40 55.86 8.50 -17.82
N SER A 41 56.55 7.49 -18.40
CA SER A 41 57.78 7.69 -19.22
C SER A 41 58.19 6.45 -20.06
N GLN A 42 59.02 6.69 -21.09
CA GLN A 42 59.30 5.91 -22.30
C GLN A 42 60.57 5.00 -22.30
N THR A 43 60.73 4.23 -23.40
CA THR A 43 61.94 3.76 -24.15
C THR A 43 62.72 2.50 -23.75
N GLY A 44 63.04 1.67 -24.77
CA GLY A 44 64.14 0.68 -24.78
C GLY A 44 64.05 -0.40 -25.87
N ASP A 45 64.92 -0.32 -26.88
CA ASP A 45 64.97 -1.12 -28.12
C ASP A 45 66.04 -2.25 -28.02
N LYS A 46 65.82 -3.45 -28.61
CA LYS A 46 66.86 -4.44 -29.03
C LYS A 46 66.28 -5.65 -29.79
N LYS A 47 66.77 -5.86 -31.03
CA LYS A 47 66.50 -7.00 -31.94
C LYS A 47 67.29 -8.27 -31.59
N VAL A 48 66.67 -9.45 -31.72
CA VAL A 48 67.30 -10.71 -32.18
C VAL A 48 66.28 -11.50 -33.02
N LYS A 49 66.69 -11.95 -34.22
CA LYS A 49 65.95 -12.88 -35.10
C LYS A 49 66.13 -14.33 -34.61
N CYS A 50 65.07 -15.14 -34.61
CA CYS A 50 65.02 -16.42 -35.35
C CYS A 50 63.71 -17.20 -35.18
N ILE A 51 63.23 -17.70 -36.32
CA ILE A 51 62.53 -18.98 -36.56
C ILE A 51 61.08 -19.11 -36.08
N VAL A 52 60.20 -19.23 -37.07
CA VAL A 52 58.79 -19.67 -36.98
C VAL A 52 58.74 -21.11 -36.45
N PRO A 53 57.84 -21.40 -35.51
CA PRO A 53 56.84 -22.42 -35.83
C PRO A 53 55.42 -21.90 -35.57
N ILE A 54 54.53 -22.35 -36.44
CA ILE A 54 53.08 -22.17 -36.41
C ILE A 54 52.59 -22.52 -35.00
N ARG A 55 52.08 -21.52 -34.28
CA ARG A 55 51.40 -21.70 -32.99
C ARG A 55 49.99 -21.12 -33.12
N SER A 56 49.02 -22.00 -32.93
CA SER A 56 47.60 -21.70 -32.76
C SER A 56 47.45 -20.50 -31.83
N LYS A 57 46.84 -19.42 -32.34
CA LYS A 57 46.47 -18.27 -31.53
C LYS A 57 45.31 -18.70 -30.63
N THR A 58 45.62 -19.13 -29.41
CA THR A 58 44.70 -18.92 -28.29
C THR A 58 44.53 -17.41 -28.14
N ARG A 59 43.47 -16.87 -28.75
CA ARG A 59 42.97 -15.54 -28.41
C ARG A 59 42.56 -15.63 -26.95
N GLN A 60 43.38 -15.08 -26.06
CA GLN A 60 42.98 -14.82 -24.67
C GLN A 60 41.79 -13.88 -24.71
N PHE A 61 40.58 -14.43 -24.68
CA PHE A 61 39.39 -13.68 -24.32
C PHE A 61 39.62 -13.19 -22.89
N ARG A 62 39.60 -11.87 -22.69
CA ARG A 62 39.52 -11.28 -21.35
C ARG A 62 38.12 -11.56 -20.79
N LEU A 63 37.89 -12.80 -20.36
CA LEU A 63 36.79 -13.22 -19.47
C LEU A 63 37.50 -13.57 -18.16
N PHE A 64 37.11 -13.10 -16.98
CA PHE A 64 36.06 -13.69 -16.16
C PHE A 64 35.68 -12.78 -14.96
N ASN A 65 35.91 -11.47 -14.99
CA ASN A 65 35.64 -10.62 -13.81
C ASN A 65 34.20 -10.08 -13.78
N SER A 66 33.19 -10.96 -13.88
CA SER A 66 31.79 -10.60 -13.62
C SER A 66 31.21 -11.50 -12.54
N VAL A 67 30.57 -10.90 -11.55
CA VAL A 67 30.07 -11.51 -10.30
C VAL A 67 29.10 -12.69 -10.51
N GLU A 68 28.47 -12.81 -11.69
CA GLU A 68 27.53 -13.89 -12.02
C GLU A 68 28.21 -15.20 -12.42
N LEU A 69 29.38 -15.14 -13.08
CA LEU A 69 30.16 -16.33 -13.44
C LEU A 69 30.68 -17.05 -12.18
N ASP A 70 31.15 -16.29 -11.19
CA ASP A 70 31.64 -16.84 -9.92
C ASP A 70 30.57 -17.65 -9.16
N ARG A 71 29.27 -17.32 -9.30
CA ARG A 71 28.20 -18.08 -8.65
C ARG A 71 27.95 -19.43 -9.31
N VAL A 72 27.98 -19.50 -10.64
CA VAL A 72 27.84 -20.77 -11.38
C VAL A 72 29.08 -21.66 -11.21
N LEU A 73 30.24 -21.05 -11.00
CA LEU A 73 31.51 -21.75 -10.75
C LEU A 73 31.66 -22.32 -9.32
N THR A 74 30.75 -22.03 -8.39
CA THR A 74 30.90 -22.45 -6.97
C THR A 74 30.41 -23.86 -6.64
N SER A 75 29.83 -24.61 -7.58
CA SER A 75 29.50 -26.03 -7.36
C SER A 75 30.64 -26.95 -7.81
N GLY A 76 31.66 -27.06 -6.97
CA GLY A 76 32.35 -28.32 -6.64
C GLY A 76 33.17 -29.09 -7.69
N ASP A 77 33.06 -28.85 -8.99
CA ASP A 77 33.86 -29.58 -10.00
C ASP A 77 34.49 -28.58 -10.99
N GLU A 78 35.80 -28.44 -10.90
CA GLU A 78 36.66 -27.86 -11.94
C GLU A 78 36.70 -28.81 -13.15
N ASP A 79 35.56 -29.06 -13.79
CA ASP A 79 35.57 -29.70 -15.11
C ASP A 79 36.18 -28.69 -16.09
N GLU A 80 37.34 -29.05 -16.68
CA GLU A 80 38.01 -28.25 -17.71
C GLU A 80 36.99 -27.90 -18.81
N ILE A 81 36.69 -26.60 -18.95
CA ILE A 81 35.81 -26.08 -20.01
C ILE A 81 36.31 -26.63 -21.36
N GLY A 82 35.49 -27.45 -22.02
CA GLY A 82 35.90 -28.18 -23.22
C GLY A 82 36.13 -27.27 -24.42
N GLU A 83 36.95 -27.70 -25.38
CA GLU A 83 37.13 -26.98 -26.65
C GLU A 83 35.81 -26.79 -27.41
N GLY A 84 34.83 -27.69 -27.21
CA GLY A 84 33.50 -27.59 -27.79
C GLY A 84 32.72 -26.36 -27.33
N PHE A 85 32.91 -25.89 -26.10
CA PHE A 85 32.29 -24.65 -25.61
C PHE A 85 32.79 -23.41 -26.36
N PHE A 86 34.11 -23.30 -26.56
CA PHE A 86 34.70 -22.16 -27.25
C PHE A 86 34.34 -22.15 -28.74
N GLU A 87 34.28 -23.32 -29.37
CA GLU A 87 33.84 -23.48 -30.76
C GLU A 87 32.37 -23.08 -30.93
N ALA A 88 31.49 -23.47 -30.00
CA ALA A 88 30.07 -23.09 -30.02
C ALA A 88 29.89 -21.58 -29.90
N ILE A 89 30.63 -20.94 -28.99
CA ILE A 89 30.63 -19.48 -28.83
C ILE A 89 31.09 -18.77 -30.10
N GLU A 90 32.18 -19.22 -30.72
CA GLU A 90 32.73 -18.57 -31.91
C GLU A 90 31.76 -18.66 -33.10
N GLU A 91 31.10 -19.81 -33.29
CA GLU A 91 30.10 -19.99 -34.35
C GLU A 91 28.81 -19.21 -34.08
N LEU A 92 28.32 -19.19 -32.84
CA LEU A 92 27.15 -18.41 -32.44
C LEU A 92 27.40 -16.89 -32.57
N GLU A 93 28.62 -16.41 -32.29
CA GLU A 93 28.99 -15.00 -32.53
C GLU A 93 29.11 -14.64 -34.01
N ARG A 94 29.52 -15.61 -34.86
CA ARG A 94 29.64 -15.38 -36.30
C ARG A 94 28.29 -15.16 -36.98
N MET A 95 27.17 -15.60 -36.37
CA MET A 95 25.80 -15.42 -36.88
C MET A 95 25.64 -15.86 -38.34
N THR A 96 26.39 -16.87 -38.78
CA THR A 96 26.37 -17.34 -40.17
C THR A 96 25.24 -18.34 -40.46
N ARG A 97 24.61 -18.89 -39.41
CA ARG A 97 23.54 -19.89 -39.43
C ARG A 97 22.56 -19.62 -38.27
N GLU A 98 21.37 -20.23 -38.31
CA GLU A 98 20.44 -20.18 -37.17
C GLU A 98 21.08 -20.86 -35.94
N PRO A 99 20.99 -20.28 -34.73
CA PRO A 99 21.60 -20.86 -33.53
C PRO A 99 21.17 -22.29 -33.22
N SER A 100 19.95 -22.66 -33.58
CA SER A 100 19.45 -24.04 -33.46
C SER A 100 20.27 -25.05 -34.25
N ASP A 101 20.68 -24.70 -35.48
CA ASP A 101 21.43 -25.61 -36.36
C ASP A 101 22.84 -25.84 -35.83
N ILE A 102 23.46 -24.79 -35.29
CA ILE A 102 24.79 -24.85 -34.67
C ILE A 102 24.74 -25.72 -33.41
N LEU A 103 23.72 -25.52 -32.57
CA LEU A 103 23.55 -26.28 -31.33
C LEU A 103 23.20 -27.75 -31.59
N GLU A 104 22.44 -28.06 -32.65
CA GLU A 104 22.12 -29.44 -33.03
C GLU A 104 23.38 -30.22 -33.45
N GLU A 105 24.29 -29.61 -34.23
CA GLU A 105 25.57 -30.22 -34.63
C GLU A 105 26.50 -30.45 -33.42
N MET A 106 26.41 -29.59 -32.41
CA MET A 106 27.28 -29.62 -31.23
C MET A 106 26.66 -30.33 -30.02
N ASN A 107 25.43 -30.87 -30.15
CA ASN A 107 24.64 -31.40 -29.03
C ASN A 107 25.38 -32.50 -28.24
N ASP A 108 26.02 -33.42 -28.95
CA ASP A 108 26.78 -34.53 -28.36
C ASP A 108 28.09 -34.09 -27.67
N ARG A 109 28.57 -32.88 -28.00
CA ARG A 109 29.86 -32.35 -27.52
C ARG A 109 29.71 -31.39 -26.34
N LEU A 110 28.48 -31.01 -25.98
CA LEU A 110 28.18 -30.02 -24.94
C LEU A 110 27.46 -30.62 -23.73
N SER A 111 28.09 -30.50 -22.57
CA SER A 111 27.48 -30.81 -21.27
C SER A 111 26.36 -29.81 -20.91
N VAL A 112 25.50 -30.19 -19.96
CA VAL A 112 24.45 -29.29 -19.44
C VAL A 112 25.06 -28.02 -18.81
N ARG A 113 26.21 -28.15 -18.13
CA ARG A 113 26.95 -27.01 -17.56
C ARG A 113 27.49 -26.08 -18.64
N GLU A 114 28.05 -26.61 -19.71
CA GLU A 114 28.54 -25.79 -20.83
C GLU A 114 27.40 -25.03 -21.52
N LEU A 115 26.21 -25.64 -21.66
CA LEU A 115 25.04 -24.96 -22.19
C LEU A 115 24.53 -23.84 -21.26
N GLN A 116 24.56 -24.04 -19.94
CA GLN A 116 24.28 -22.97 -18.98
C GLN A 116 25.32 -21.84 -19.05
N LEU A 117 26.59 -22.17 -19.26
CA LEU A 117 27.66 -21.18 -19.50
C LEU A 117 27.43 -20.40 -20.80
N VAL A 118 26.94 -21.05 -21.86
CA VAL A 118 26.58 -20.37 -23.13
C VAL A 118 25.44 -19.38 -22.89
N LEU A 119 24.40 -19.74 -22.13
CA LEU A 119 23.32 -18.83 -21.76
C LEU A 119 23.85 -17.60 -20.99
N VAL A 120 24.69 -17.82 -19.98
CA VAL A 120 25.33 -16.74 -19.20
C VAL A 120 26.25 -15.89 -20.08
N TYR A 121 26.90 -16.48 -21.08
CA TYR A 121 27.80 -15.76 -21.98
C TYR A 121 27.04 -14.78 -22.90
N PHE A 122 25.88 -15.18 -23.42
CA PHE A 122 25.06 -14.33 -24.28
C PHE A 122 24.18 -13.35 -23.47
N SER A 123 24.02 -13.56 -22.16
CA SER A 123 23.35 -12.58 -21.28
C SER A 123 24.23 -11.40 -20.84
N GLN A 124 25.55 -11.48 -21.06
CA GLN A 124 26.49 -10.43 -20.66
C GLN A 124 26.36 -9.13 -21.47
N GLU A 125 26.98 -8.07 -20.95
CA GLU A 125 26.87 -6.73 -21.52
C GLU A 125 27.38 -6.64 -22.96
N GLY A 126 26.55 -6.10 -23.86
CA GLY A 126 26.90 -5.84 -25.27
C GLY A 126 26.66 -7.02 -26.22
N ARG A 127 26.06 -8.10 -25.72
CA ARG A 127 25.69 -9.30 -26.49
C ARG A 127 24.23 -9.32 -26.89
N ASP A 128 23.91 -10.14 -27.89
CA ASP A 128 22.56 -10.30 -28.39
C ASP A 128 21.71 -11.13 -27.41
N SER A 129 20.76 -10.44 -26.76
CA SER A 129 19.84 -11.05 -25.80
C SER A 129 18.84 -11.99 -26.48
N TRP A 130 18.62 -11.80 -27.78
CA TRP A 130 17.79 -12.66 -28.60
C TRP A 130 18.45 -14.03 -28.79
N CYS A 131 19.77 -14.07 -28.99
CA CYS A 131 20.53 -15.32 -29.07
C CYS A 131 20.42 -16.15 -27.78
N ALA A 132 20.41 -15.51 -26.59
CA ALA A 132 20.18 -16.22 -25.33
C ALA A 132 18.76 -16.86 -25.25
N LEU A 133 17.74 -16.17 -25.78
CA LEU A 133 16.38 -16.71 -25.87
C LEU A 133 16.29 -17.87 -26.86
N GLU A 134 16.96 -17.79 -28.00
CA GLU A 134 17.00 -18.87 -29.00
C GLU A 134 17.73 -20.12 -28.49
N VAL A 135 18.88 -19.95 -27.83
CA VAL A 135 19.60 -21.04 -27.17
C VAL A 135 18.67 -21.72 -26.15
N PHE A 136 17.90 -20.94 -25.39
CA PHE A 136 16.94 -21.47 -24.42
C PHE A 136 15.74 -22.16 -25.09
N GLU A 137 15.23 -21.64 -26.21
CA GLU A 137 14.18 -22.29 -27.00
C GLU A 137 14.64 -23.66 -27.49
N TRP A 138 15.86 -23.75 -28.01
CA TRP A 138 16.46 -24.99 -28.46
C TRP A 138 16.62 -25.99 -27.30
N LEU A 139 17.14 -25.56 -26.15
CA LEU A 139 17.26 -26.40 -24.96
C LEU A 139 15.91 -27.00 -24.52
N LYS A 140 14.85 -26.20 -24.67
CA LYS A 140 13.48 -26.62 -24.34
C LYS A 140 12.95 -27.66 -25.33
N LYS A 141 13.23 -27.51 -26.63
CA LYS A 141 12.90 -28.53 -27.66
C LYS A 141 13.61 -29.86 -27.39
N GLU A 142 14.86 -29.81 -26.96
CA GLU A 142 15.66 -30.99 -26.58
C GLU A 142 15.32 -31.56 -25.19
N ASN A 143 14.36 -30.96 -24.48
CA ASN A 143 13.94 -31.36 -23.13
C ASN A 143 15.11 -31.41 -22.11
N ARG A 144 16.12 -30.54 -22.30
CA ARG A 144 17.30 -30.38 -21.43
C ARG A 144 17.15 -29.27 -20.39
N VAL A 145 15.94 -28.72 -20.24
CA VAL A 145 15.65 -27.64 -19.30
C VAL A 145 15.24 -28.24 -17.96
N ASP A 146 16.15 -28.17 -17.00
CA ASP A 146 15.87 -28.46 -15.60
C ASP A 146 15.36 -27.21 -14.86
N LYS A 147 14.97 -27.39 -13.60
CA LYS A 147 14.48 -26.29 -12.75
C LYS A 147 15.54 -25.20 -12.56
N GLU A 148 16.81 -25.59 -12.43
CA GLU A 148 17.93 -24.67 -12.25
C GLU A 148 18.16 -23.81 -13.50
N THR A 149 18.05 -24.38 -14.69
CA THR A 149 18.15 -23.65 -15.97
C THR A 149 16.98 -22.68 -16.15
N MET A 150 15.76 -23.05 -15.74
CA MET A 150 14.62 -22.11 -15.72
C MET A 150 14.88 -20.93 -14.78
N GLU A 151 15.33 -21.20 -13.54
CA GLU A 151 15.61 -20.17 -12.53
C GLU A 151 16.77 -19.24 -12.99
N LEU A 152 17.82 -19.81 -13.60
CA LEU A 152 18.93 -19.09 -14.21
C LEU A 152 18.44 -18.17 -15.32
N MET A 153 17.59 -18.68 -16.22
CA MET A 153 17.07 -17.91 -17.34
C MET A 153 16.19 -16.73 -16.87
N VAL A 154 15.33 -16.95 -15.86
CA VAL A 154 14.57 -15.85 -15.23
C VAL A 154 15.50 -14.81 -14.61
N SER A 155 16.57 -15.23 -13.93
CA SER A 155 17.55 -14.32 -13.33
C SER A 155 18.28 -13.48 -14.37
N ILE A 156 18.73 -14.12 -15.45
CA ILE A 156 19.37 -13.48 -16.61
C ILE A 156 18.45 -12.40 -17.19
N MET A 157 17.18 -12.75 -17.44
CA MET A 157 16.22 -11.83 -18.03
C MET A 157 15.87 -10.67 -17.08
N CYS A 158 15.76 -10.92 -15.77
CA CYS A 158 15.60 -9.87 -14.77
C CYS A 158 16.77 -8.87 -14.78
N GLY A 159 18.00 -9.37 -14.85
CA GLY A 159 19.20 -8.55 -14.97
C GLY A 159 19.19 -7.70 -16.24
N ARG A 160 18.75 -8.31 -17.36
CA ARG A 160 18.64 -7.61 -18.64
C ARG A 160 17.59 -6.51 -18.64
N VAL A 161 16.39 -6.78 -18.14
CA VAL A 161 15.30 -5.78 -18.00
C VAL A 161 15.80 -4.61 -17.15
N LYS A 162 16.42 -4.88 -16.00
CA LYS A 162 17.00 -3.84 -15.15
C LYS A 162 17.98 -2.96 -15.93
N LYS A 163 18.91 -3.59 -16.65
CA LYS A 163 19.92 -2.86 -17.43
C LYS A 163 19.30 -2.03 -18.56
N MET A 164 18.31 -2.56 -19.28
CA MET A 164 17.64 -1.80 -20.34
C MET A 164 16.99 -0.52 -19.82
N ILE A 165 16.46 -0.57 -18.59
CA ILE A 165 15.85 0.58 -17.93
C ILE A 165 16.94 1.59 -17.49
N GLU A 166 18.07 1.11 -16.97
CA GLU A 166 19.24 1.93 -16.60
C GLU A 166 19.88 2.60 -17.81
N ASP A 167 19.94 1.90 -18.96
CA ASP A 167 20.42 2.40 -20.25
C ASP A 167 19.42 3.36 -20.96
N GLU A 168 18.31 3.70 -20.29
CA GLU A 168 17.26 4.61 -20.77
C GLU A 168 16.57 4.21 -22.10
N LYS A 169 16.47 2.90 -22.36
CA LYS A 169 15.72 2.40 -23.53
C LYS A 169 14.23 2.71 -23.45
N ASP A 170 13.56 2.74 -24.61
CA ASP A 170 12.11 2.93 -24.69
C ASP A 170 11.40 1.81 -23.91
N VAL A 171 10.33 2.16 -23.22
CA VAL A 171 9.43 1.24 -22.52
C VAL A 171 8.96 0.13 -23.46
N ARG A 172 8.72 0.46 -24.75
CA ARG A 172 8.31 -0.55 -25.75
C ARG A 172 9.34 -1.64 -25.92
N GLU A 173 10.62 -1.31 -26.01
CA GLU A 173 11.68 -2.31 -26.15
C GLU A 173 11.74 -3.24 -24.93
N VAL A 174 11.51 -2.71 -23.72
CA VAL A 174 11.47 -3.52 -22.50
C VAL A 174 10.29 -4.48 -22.52
N VAL A 175 9.12 -4.04 -23.00
CA VAL A 175 7.95 -4.90 -23.11
C VAL A 175 8.05 -5.88 -24.28
N ASP A 176 8.70 -5.51 -25.38
CA ASP A 176 9.02 -6.40 -26.49
C ASP A 176 9.85 -7.60 -25.99
N LEU A 177 10.88 -7.36 -25.17
CA LEU A 177 11.65 -8.44 -24.54
C LEU A 177 10.77 -9.36 -23.68
N LEU A 178 9.81 -8.82 -22.92
CA LEU A 178 8.90 -9.63 -22.10
C LEU A 178 7.96 -10.49 -22.95
N VAL A 179 7.55 -10.00 -24.12
CA VAL A 179 6.77 -10.76 -25.09
C VAL A 179 7.62 -11.85 -25.73
N ASP A 180 8.86 -11.54 -26.11
CA ASP A 180 9.79 -12.51 -26.70
C ASP A 180 10.08 -13.66 -25.71
N MET A 181 10.23 -13.35 -24.43
CA MET A 181 10.34 -14.35 -23.37
C MET A 181 9.12 -15.28 -23.30
N ASP A 182 7.91 -14.72 -23.34
CA ASP A 182 6.67 -15.50 -23.30
C ASP A 182 6.51 -16.37 -24.56
N CYS A 183 6.95 -15.89 -25.73
CA CYS A 183 6.96 -16.65 -26.98
C CYS A 183 7.85 -17.91 -26.90
N VAL A 184 8.99 -17.84 -26.21
CA VAL A 184 9.84 -19.00 -25.94
C VAL A 184 9.25 -19.89 -24.81
N GLY A 185 8.15 -19.45 -24.21
CA GLY A 185 7.44 -20.08 -23.11
C GLY A 185 8.25 -20.03 -21.81
N LEU A 186 9.00 -18.96 -21.62
CA LEU A 186 9.50 -18.49 -20.34
C LEU A 186 8.53 -17.43 -19.83
N THR A 187 7.54 -17.84 -19.05
CA THR A 187 6.51 -16.92 -18.55
C THR A 187 7.14 -15.86 -17.64
N PRO A 188 7.02 -14.55 -17.95
CA PRO A 188 7.52 -13.50 -17.08
C PRO A 188 6.84 -13.57 -15.71
N ASN A 189 7.63 -13.61 -14.64
CA ASN A 189 7.08 -13.68 -13.29
C ASN A 189 6.74 -12.29 -12.74
N PHE A 190 5.91 -12.25 -11.68
CA PHE A 190 5.60 -11.00 -11.00
C PHE A 190 6.85 -10.28 -10.47
N SER A 191 7.85 -11.03 -9.99
CA SER A 191 9.10 -10.46 -9.49
C SER A 191 9.85 -9.61 -10.53
N MET A 192 9.80 -10.00 -11.80
CA MET A 192 10.38 -9.24 -12.90
C MET A 192 9.65 -7.92 -13.13
N MET A 193 8.32 -7.96 -13.14
CA MET A 193 7.47 -6.76 -13.26
C MET A 193 7.69 -5.81 -12.07
N GLU A 194 7.71 -6.38 -10.87
CA GLU A 194 8.00 -5.67 -9.62
C GLU A 194 9.35 -4.95 -9.68
N LYS A 195 10.37 -5.66 -10.16
CA LYS A 195 11.72 -5.12 -10.30
C LYS A 195 11.77 -4.01 -11.33
N ALA A 196 11.16 -4.20 -12.50
CA ALA A 196 11.09 -3.21 -13.56
C ALA A 196 10.41 -1.92 -13.06
N ILE A 197 9.23 -2.06 -12.41
CA ILE A 197 8.50 -0.93 -11.83
C ILE A 197 9.36 -0.23 -10.78
N SER A 198 10.00 -0.98 -9.87
CA SER A 198 10.87 -0.40 -8.84
C SER A 198 12.03 0.38 -9.44
N VAL A 199 12.70 -0.13 -10.48
CA VAL A 199 13.83 0.54 -11.12
C VAL A 199 13.38 1.84 -11.80
N TYR A 200 12.27 1.82 -12.57
CA TYR A 200 11.72 3.06 -13.13
C TYR A 200 11.36 4.08 -12.05
N TRP A 201 10.82 3.59 -10.92
CA TRP A 201 10.40 4.41 -9.81
C TRP A 201 11.58 5.06 -9.07
N ASP A 202 12.62 4.27 -8.78
CA ASP A 202 13.84 4.72 -8.11
C ASP A 202 14.64 5.72 -8.96
N LEU A 203 14.58 5.59 -10.29
CA LEU A 203 15.13 6.56 -11.24
C LEU A 203 14.28 7.85 -11.36
N GLY A 204 13.13 7.92 -10.67
CA GLY A 204 12.21 9.07 -10.73
C GLY A 204 11.39 9.14 -12.02
N LYS A 205 11.45 8.14 -12.90
CA LYS A 205 10.75 8.09 -14.19
C LYS A 205 9.33 7.56 -14.05
N LYS A 206 8.49 8.26 -13.29
CA LYS A 206 7.10 7.85 -12.97
C LYS A 206 6.24 7.64 -14.22
N ASP A 207 6.38 8.51 -15.23
CA ASP A 207 5.64 8.40 -16.49
C ASP A 207 6.02 7.15 -17.30
N HIS A 208 7.27 6.71 -17.19
CA HIS A 208 7.74 5.48 -17.84
C HIS A 208 7.20 4.24 -17.11
N ALA A 209 7.18 4.25 -15.78
CA ALA A 209 6.53 3.19 -15.00
C ALA A 209 5.04 3.05 -15.34
N LEU A 210 4.33 4.19 -15.48
CA LEU A 210 2.94 4.22 -15.91
C LEU A 210 2.75 3.64 -17.32
N SER A 211 3.60 4.04 -18.26
CA SER A 211 3.57 3.55 -19.63
C SER A 211 3.88 2.05 -19.70
N PHE A 212 4.83 1.58 -18.88
CA PHE A 212 5.20 0.19 -18.78
C PHE A 212 4.02 -0.68 -18.33
N VAL A 213 3.36 -0.31 -17.23
CA VAL A 213 2.18 -1.05 -16.75
C VAL A 213 1.05 -1.05 -17.77
N LYS A 214 0.80 0.08 -18.45
CA LYS A 214 -0.21 0.16 -19.51
C LYS A 214 0.09 -0.79 -20.66
N GLU A 215 1.32 -0.81 -21.14
CA GLU A 215 1.73 -1.66 -22.26
C GLU A 215 1.68 -3.15 -21.88
N VAL A 216 2.14 -3.51 -20.68
CA VAL A 216 2.06 -4.88 -20.14
C VAL A 216 0.62 -5.37 -20.07
N LEU A 217 -0.32 -4.54 -19.60
CA LEU A 217 -1.74 -4.86 -19.57
C LEU A 217 -2.37 -4.89 -20.97
N THR A 218 -1.94 -4.01 -21.88
CA THR A 218 -2.46 -3.94 -23.26
C THR A 218 -2.12 -5.21 -24.03
N ARG A 219 -0.91 -5.74 -23.84
CA ARG A 219 -0.45 -6.97 -24.48
C ARG A 219 -0.90 -8.24 -23.76
N GLY A 220 -1.47 -8.11 -22.56
CA GLY A 220 -2.02 -9.23 -21.80
C GLY A 220 -0.97 -10.23 -21.34
N ILE A 221 0.23 -9.75 -20.98
CA ILE A 221 1.33 -10.63 -20.55
C ILE A 221 0.93 -11.36 -19.26
N PRO A 222 0.88 -12.71 -19.26
CA PRO A 222 0.38 -13.48 -18.13
C PRO A 222 1.36 -13.40 -16.96
N CYS A 223 0.98 -12.67 -15.91
CA CYS A 223 1.68 -12.71 -14.63
C CYS A 223 1.02 -13.79 -13.76
N LEU A 224 1.61 -14.98 -13.69
CA LEU A 224 1.09 -16.05 -12.82
C LEU A 224 1.10 -15.60 -11.35
N GLU A 225 -0.04 -15.77 -10.68
CA GLU A 225 -0.17 -15.66 -9.22
C GLU A 225 0.57 -16.84 -8.59
N ASP A 226 1.87 -16.70 -8.36
CA ASP A 226 2.62 -17.70 -7.63
C ASP A 226 2.06 -17.80 -6.20
N GLY A 227 1.58 -19.00 -5.84
CA GLY A 227 0.72 -19.34 -4.70
C GLY A 227 1.33 -19.15 -3.31
N GLY A 228 2.14 -18.12 -3.12
CA GLY A 228 2.62 -17.65 -1.83
C GLY A 228 1.60 -16.69 -1.20
N ASP A 229 1.31 -16.95 0.08
CA ASP A 229 0.42 -16.24 1.02
C ASP A 229 0.78 -14.75 1.28
N ASP A 230 1.53 -14.12 0.37
CA ASP A 230 1.95 -12.74 0.52
C ASP A 230 0.86 -11.81 0.01
N ARG A 231 0.21 -11.14 0.97
CA ARG A 231 -0.89 -10.17 0.79
C ARG A 231 -0.49 -8.92 0.00
N HIS A 232 0.52 -8.98 -0.84
CA HIS A 232 1.04 -7.87 -1.66
C HIS A 232 1.10 -8.19 -3.16
N LYS A 233 0.72 -9.41 -3.58
CA LYS A 233 0.75 -9.81 -5.00
C LYS A 233 -0.50 -9.37 -5.77
N GLY A 234 -0.74 -8.06 -5.85
CA GLY A 234 -1.52 -7.53 -6.97
C GLY A 234 -0.55 -7.31 -8.11
N GLY A 235 -0.90 -7.74 -9.31
CA GLY A 235 -0.06 -7.63 -10.52
C GLY A 235 0.48 -6.21 -10.80
N PRO A 236 1.13 -5.99 -11.95
CA PRO A 236 1.84 -4.74 -12.25
C PRO A 236 1.09 -3.45 -11.90
N ALA A 237 -0.23 -3.36 -12.13
CA ALA A 237 -1.00 -2.17 -11.78
C ALA A 237 -1.21 -2.01 -10.26
N GLY A 238 -1.48 -3.11 -9.57
CA GLY A 238 -1.56 -3.11 -8.10
C GLY A 238 -0.26 -2.68 -7.45
N TYR A 239 0.87 -3.23 -7.89
CA TYR A 239 2.18 -2.88 -7.34
C TYR A 239 2.54 -1.40 -7.54
N LEU A 240 2.30 -0.86 -8.74
CA LEU A 240 2.54 0.56 -9.02
C LEU A 240 1.68 1.48 -8.16
N ALA A 241 0.40 1.15 -7.99
CA ALA A 241 -0.49 1.88 -7.09
C ALA A 241 -0.01 1.79 -5.63
N TRP A 242 0.51 0.64 -5.20
CA TRP A 242 1.08 0.47 -3.87
C TRP A 242 2.34 1.34 -3.67
N LYS A 243 3.26 1.38 -4.65
CA LYS A 243 4.42 2.29 -4.62
C LYS A 243 4.02 3.76 -4.46
N MET A 244 3.01 4.21 -5.21
CA MET A 244 2.45 5.55 -5.05
C MET A 244 1.92 5.79 -3.63
N MET A 245 1.27 4.80 -3.03
CA MET A 245 0.77 4.89 -1.65
C MET A 245 1.86 4.92 -0.59
N GLU A 246 3.00 4.26 -0.80
CA GLU A 246 4.14 4.31 0.13
C GLU A 246 4.73 5.72 0.20
N GLU A 247 4.77 6.43 -0.93
CA GLU A 247 5.20 7.83 -0.99
C GLU A 247 4.16 8.83 -0.45
N GLY A 248 2.94 8.36 -0.16
CA GLY A 248 1.83 9.21 0.29
C GLY A 248 1.01 9.85 -0.84
N ASN A 249 1.26 9.50 -2.10
CA ASN A 249 0.53 9.99 -3.27
C ASN A 249 -0.77 9.20 -3.49
N TYR A 250 -1.69 9.25 -2.53
CA TYR A 250 -2.90 8.42 -2.54
C TYR A 250 -3.85 8.72 -3.70
N ARG A 251 -4.03 10.01 -4.04
CA ARG A 251 -4.92 10.42 -5.14
C ARG A 251 -4.44 9.92 -6.50
N ASP A 252 -3.14 9.93 -6.73
CA ASP A 252 -2.57 9.46 -8.00
C ASP A 252 -2.72 7.94 -8.13
N ALA A 253 -2.56 7.20 -7.03
CA ALA A 253 -2.81 5.76 -7.00
C ALA A 253 -4.27 5.40 -7.37
N VAL A 254 -5.24 6.16 -6.87
CA VAL A 254 -6.67 5.97 -7.21
C VAL A 254 -6.94 6.29 -8.68
N LYS A 255 -6.44 7.44 -9.16
CA LYS A 255 -6.60 7.86 -10.55
C LYS A 255 -5.96 6.88 -11.53
N LEU A 256 -4.83 6.29 -11.19
CA LEU A 256 -4.17 5.26 -11.99
C LEU A 256 -5.12 4.09 -12.28
N VAL A 257 -5.67 3.48 -11.23
CA VAL A 257 -6.52 2.28 -11.38
C VAL A 257 -7.83 2.60 -12.11
N ILE A 258 -8.44 3.76 -11.82
CA ILE A 258 -9.62 4.25 -12.54
C ILE A 258 -9.30 4.43 -14.03
N HIS A 259 -8.20 5.12 -14.33
CA HIS A 259 -7.80 5.39 -15.70
C HIS A 259 -7.52 4.10 -16.49
N LEU A 260 -6.86 3.12 -15.89
CA LEU A 260 -6.62 1.82 -16.54
C LEU A 260 -7.94 1.15 -16.93
N ARG A 261 -8.93 1.10 -16.02
CA ARG A 261 -10.27 0.56 -16.32
C ARG A 261 -10.99 1.36 -17.42
N GLU A 262 -10.97 2.68 -17.34
CA GLU A 262 -11.62 3.55 -18.34
C GLU A 262 -11.00 3.42 -19.74
N THR A 263 -9.70 3.14 -19.83
CA THR A 263 -9.03 2.83 -21.10
C THR A 263 -9.37 1.46 -21.67
N GLY A 264 -10.23 0.67 -21.01
CA GLY A 264 -10.64 -0.67 -21.43
C GLY A 264 -9.65 -1.77 -21.04
N LEU A 265 -8.58 -1.43 -20.32
CA LEU A 265 -7.70 -2.42 -19.71
C LEU A 265 -8.42 -3.06 -18.53
N LYS A 266 -8.06 -4.30 -18.21
CA LYS A 266 -8.60 -5.02 -17.06
C LYS A 266 -7.51 -5.12 -15.99
N PRO A 267 -7.39 -4.11 -15.09
CA PRO A 267 -6.56 -4.23 -13.91
C PRO A 267 -6.90 -5.49 -13.10
N GLU A 268 -5.92 -6.01 -12.38
CA GLU A 268 -6.11 -7.18 -11.54
C GLU A 268 -7.06 -6.85 -10.38
N THR A 269 -7.84 -7.81 -9.89
CA THR A 269 -8.83 -7.53 -8.82
C THR A 269 -8.18 -6.94 -7.56
N TYR A 270 -6.94 -7.33 -7.24
CA TYR A 270 -6.19 -6.78 -6.11
C TYR A 270 -5.77 -5.30 -6.29
N SER A 271 -5.63 -4.82 -7.53
CA SER A 271 -5.30 -3.42 -7.81
C SER A 271 -6.41 -2.48 -7.32
N TYR A 272 -7.68 -2.87 -7.45
CA TYR A 272 -8.81 -2.14 -6.89
C TYR A 272 -8.77 -2.12 -5.35
N LEU A 273 -8.39 -3.23 -4.70
CA LEU A 273 -8.26 -3.25 -3.23
C LEU A 273 -7.17 -2.31 -2.73
N ILE A 274 -6.05 -2.22 -3.46
CA ILE A 274 -4.97 -1.29 -3.16
C ILE A 274 -5.47 0.15 -3.33
N ALA A 275 -6.12 0.48 -4.45
CA ALA A 275 -6.68 1.80 -4.68
C ALA A 275 -7.78 2.18 -3.67
N MET A 276 -8.67 1.26 -3.29
CA MET A 276 -9.62 1.49 -2.20
C MET A 276 -8.90 1.73 -0.86
N THR A 277 -7.77 1.06 -0.61
CA THR A 277 -6.95 1.35 0.57
C THR A 277 -6.31 2.74 0.49
N ALA A 278 -5.93 3.21 -0.72
CA ALA A 278 -5.49 4.58 -0.94
C ALA A 278 -6.60 5.60 -0.61
N VAL A 279 -7.84 5.33 -1.03
CA VAL A 279 -9.02 6.15 -0.66
C VAL A 279 -9.18 6.26 0.86
N VAL A 280 -9.07 5.14 1.59
CA VAL A 280 -9.12 5.14 3.06
C VAL A 280 -8.04 6.04 3.66
N LYS A 281 -6.80 5.93 3.17
CA LYS A 281 -5.66 6.72 3.66
C LYS A 281 -5.85 8.20 3.35
N GLU A 282 -6.31 8.55 2.15
CA GLU A 282 -6.61 9.92 1.75
C GLU A 282 -7.68 10.56 2.65
N LEU A 283 -8.82 9.88 2.85
CA LEU A 283 -9.88 10.38 3.73
C LEU A 283 -9.41 10.57 5.17
N ASN A 284 -8.52 9.69 5.65
CA ASN A 284 -7.92 9.81 6.98
C ASN A 284 -6.97 11.02 7.08
N GLU A 285 -6.14 11.28 6.07
CA GLU A 285 -5.28 12.47 6.05
C GLU A 285 -6.09 13.77 5.98
N VAL A 286 -7.16 13.82 5.19
CA VAL A 286 -8.12 14.94 5.20
C VAL A 286 -8.68 15.16 6.61
N GLY A 287 -9.08 14.07 7.29
CA GLY A 287 -9.56 14.13 8.66
C GLY A 287 -8.53 14.69 9.65
N LYS A 288 -7.26 14.26 9.55
CA LYS A 288 -6.16 14.76 10.37
C LYS A 288 -5.85 16.24 10.09
N ALA A 289 -5.84 16.65 8.81
CA ALA A 289 -5.61 18.02 8.40
C ALA A 289 -6.70 18.96 8.93
N LEU A 290 -7.97 18.58 8.78
CA LEU A 290 -9.12 19.30 9.34
C LEU A 290 -9.02 19.45 10.86
N TRP A 291 -8.57 18.41 11.55
CA TRP A 291 -8.40 18.45 13.00
C TRP A 291 -7.32 19.43 13.43
N LYS A 292 -6.15 19.40 12.79
CA LYS A 292 -5.06 20.36 13.03
C LYS A 292 -5.54 21.80 12.80
N LEU A 293 -6.26 22.03 11.71
CA LEU A 293 -6.78 23.34 11.34
C LEU A 293 -7.81 23.86 12.37
N LYS A 294 -8.71 23.00 12.85
CA LYS A 294 -9.63 23.34 13.96
C LYS A 294 -8.89 23.62 15.28
N GLY A 295 -7.71 23.02 15.49
CA GLY A 295 -6.82 23.33 16.61
C GLY A 295 -6.29 24.76 16.52
N PHE A 296 -5.67 25.12 15.39
CA PHE A 296 -5.15 26.48 15.15
C PHE A 296 -6.21 27.57 15.29
N ALA A 297 -7.44 27.31 14.82
CA ALA A 297 -8.56 28.23 14.99
C ALA A 297 -8.97 28.45 16.46
N LYS A 298 -8.88 27.42 17.31
CA LYS A 298 -9.19 27.54 18.74
C LYS A 298 -8.13 28.30 19.51
N ASP A 299 -6.89 28.21 19.06
CA ASP A 299 -5.75 28.88 19.68
C ASP A 299 -5.59 30.34 19.19
N GLY A 300 -6.46 30.79 18.27
CA GLY A 300 -6.51 32.17 17.78
C GLY A 300 -5.45 32.49 16.71
N PHE A 301 -4.76 31.49 16.18
CA PHE A 301 -3.72 31.68 15.15
C PHE A 301 -4.30 31.93 13.74
N ILE A 302 -5.54 31.49 13.50
CA ILE A 302 -6.23 31.64 12.21
C ILE A 302 -7.70 31.97 12.50
N GLU A 303 -8.33 32.82 11.67
CA GLU A 303 -9.79 32.92 11.65
C GLU A 303 -10.40 31.53 11.38
N GLY A 304 -11.49 31.19 12.07
CA GLY A 304 -12.12 29.88 11.93
C GLY A 304 -12.48 29.57 10.48
N LEU A 305 -12.54 28.28 10.11
CA LEU A 305 -13.01 27.86 8.78
C LEU A 305 -14.37 28.49 8.49
N GLY A 306 -14.42 29.34 7.47
CA GLY A 306 -15.67 29.82 6.88
C GLY A 306 -16.53 28.66 6.38
N GLY A 307 -17.85 28.89 6.31
CA GLY A 307 -18.81 27.86 5.85
C GLY A 307 -18.47 27.28 4.48
N GLU A 308 -17.99 28.11 3.56
CA GLU A 308 -17.59 27.73 2.19
C GLU A 308 -16.43 26.73 2.19
N ASN A 309 -15.40 26.93 3.02
CA ASN A 309 -14.26 26.01 3.11
C ASN A 309 -14.68 24.65 3.70
N ILE A 310 -15.65 24.63 4.62
CA ILE A 310 -16.20 23.37 5.16
C ILE A 310 -16.96 22.61 4.07
N GLU A 311 -17.71 23.31 3.23
CA GLU A 311 -18.47 22.73 2.12
C GLU A 311 -17.53 22.16 1.05
N LEU A 312 -16.47 22.87 0.69
CA LEU A 312 -15.45 22.39 -0.24
C LEU A 312 -14.79 21.08 0.25
N VAL A 313 -14.43 21.00 1.53
CA VAL A 313 -13.84 19.76 2.07
C VAL A 313 -14.85 18.62 2.11
N LYS A 314 -16.11 18.88 2.45
CA LYS A 314 -17.17 17.86 2.39
C LYS A 314 -17.40 17.35 0.97
N LYS A 315 -17.38 18.26 -0.02
CA LYS A 315 -17.49 17.90 -1.43
C LYS A 315 -16.31 17.00 -1.84
N TYR A 316 -15.08 17.42 -1.55
CA TYR A 316 -13.89 16.61 -1.81
C TYR A 316 -13.96 15.21 -1.17
N GLN A 317 -14.37 15.10 0.10
CA GLN A 317 -14.55 13.82 0.77
C GLN A 317 -15.62 12.94 0.09
N SER A 318 -16.66 13.56 -0.48
CA SER A 318 -17.72 12.85 -1.20
C SER A 318 -17.20 12.34 -2.54
N ASP A 319 -16.51 13.17 -3.32
CA ASP A 319 -15.90 12.80 -4.61
C ASP A 319 -14.91 11.63 -4.44
N VAL A 320 -14.02 11.73 -3.45
CA VAL A 320 -13.04 10.68 -3.10
C VAL A 320 -13.72 9.37 -2.69
N LEU A 321 -14.85 9.47 -1.98
CA LEU A 321 -15.61 8.30 -1.54
C LEU A 321 -16.41 7.65 -2.68
N GLU A 322 -16.93 8.44 -3.61
CA GLU A 322 -17.62 7.95 -4.81
C GLU A 322 -16.69 7.12 -5.71
N GLU A 323 -15.46 7.58 -5.91
CA GLU A 323 -14.40 6.79 -6.59
C GLU A 323 -14.18 5.43 -5.90
N GLY A 324 -14.14 5.42 -4.56
CA GLY A 324 -14.04 4.19 -3.76
C GLY A 324 -15.22 3.23 -3.95
N ILE A 325 -16.43 3.77 -4.08
CA ILE A 325 -17.66 2.99 -4.31
C ILE A 325 -17.70 2.45 -5.74
N GLN A 326 -17.26 3.24 -6.72
CA GLN A 326 -17.15 2.83 -8.12
C GLN A 326 -16.21 1.62 -8.26
N MET A 327 -15.04 1.66 -7.62
CA MET A 327 -14.12 0.52 -7.58
C MET A 327 -14.74 -0.72 -6.91
N ALA A 328 -15.58 -0.54 -5.90
CA ALA A 328 -16.29 -1.67 -5.29
C ALA A 328 -17.33 -2.30 -6.24
N SER A 329 -18.10 -1.49 -6.98
CA SER A 329 -19.04 -2.01 -7.98
C SER A 329 -18.33 -2.78 -9.08
N TRP A 330 -17.17 -2.30 -9.48
CA TRP A 330 -16.31 -2.90 -10.48
C TRP A 330 -15.79 -4.28 -10.11
N VAL A 331 -15.39 -4.47 -8.85
CA VAL A 331 -15.01 -5.79 -8.32
C VAL A 331 -16.22 -6.71 -8.19
N ALA A 332 -17.40 -6.18 -7.89
CA ALA A 332 -18.62 -6.97 -7.80
C ALA A 332 -19.08 -7.51 -9.17
N GLU A 333 -18.91 -6.72 -10.24
CA GLU A 333 -19.17 -7.14 -11.63
C GLU A 333 -18.28 -8.30 -12.10
N GLU A 334 -17.05 -8.39 -11.58
CA GLU A 334 -16.10 -9.46 -11.92
C GLU A 334 -16.44 -10.82 -11.28
N GLY A 335 -17.41 -10.87 -10.35
CA GLY A 335 -17.92 -12.13 -9.78
C GLY A 335 -16.98 -12.85 -8.80
N ASN A 336 -15.85 -12.23 -8.43
CA ASN A 336 -14.85 -12.82 -7.55
C ASN A 336 -15.31 -12.84 -6.08
N THR A 337 -15.97 -13.94 -5.70
CA THR A 337 -16.59 -14.11 -4.38
C THR A 337 -15.58 -14.09 -3.22
N SER A 338 -14.33 -14.52 -3.48
CA SER A 338 -13.24 -14.50 -2.48
C SER A 338 -12.86 -13.08 -2.04
N VAL A 339 -12.99 -12.09 -2.93
CA VAL A 339 -12.53 -10.71 -2.70
C VAL A 339 -13.63 -9.82 -2.13
N LEU A 340 -14.92 -10.17 -2.32
CA LEU A 340 -16.06 -9.38 -1.81
C LEU A 340 -15.97 -9.09 -0.31
N SER A 341 -15.49 -10.06 0.47
CA SER A 341 -15.27 -9.91 1.92
C SER A 341 -14.24 -8.82 2.28
N LEU A 342 -13.23 -8.63 1.43
CA LEU A 342 -12.24 -7.55 1.57
C LEU A 342 -12.82 -6.23 1.09
N VAL A 343 -13.64 -6.23 0.02
CA VAL A 343 -14.33 -5.02 -0.48
C VAL A 343 -15.24 -4.42 0.60
N HIS A 344 -16.05 -5.22 1.29
CA HIS A 344 -16.89 -4.75 2.39
C HIS A 344 -16.07 -4.17 3.56
N GLU A 345 -14.91 -4.75 3.87
CA GLU A 345 -14.00 -4.22 4.88
C GLU A 345 -13.43 -2.85 4.47
N LYS A 346 -13.04 -2.69 3.20
CA LYS A 346 -12.54 -1.41 2.68
C LYS A 346 -13.66 -0.36 2.64
N LEU A 347 -14.86 -0.72 2.17
CA LEU A 347 -16.04 0.16 2.18
C LEU A 347 -16.36 0.63 3.60
N LEU A 348 -16.37 -0.27 4.58
CA LEU A 348 -16.57 0.07 5.99
C LEU A 348 -15.52 1.09 6.47
N ALA A 349 -14.24 0.84 6.20
CA ALA A 349 -13.16 1.77 6.57
C ALA A 349 -13.32 3.15 5.89
N MET A 350 -13.69 3.19 4.62
CA MET A 350 -13.94 4.43 3.88
C MET A 350 -15.10 5.23 4.49
N TYR A 351 -16.24 4.58 4.78
CA TYR A 351 -17.38 5.23 5.41
C TYR A 351 -17.06 5.72 6.83
N ILE A 352 -16.23 4.99 7.59
CA ILE A 352 -15.74 5.45 8.89
C ILE A 352 -14.89 6.72 8.75
N CYS A 353 -13.92 6.73 7.83
CA CYS A 353 -13.06 7.91 7.59
C CYS A 353 -13.85 9.13 7.10
N ALA A 354 -14.85 8.92 6.23
CA ALA A 354 -15.75 9.97 5.76
C ALA A 354 -16.80 10.39 6.81
N GLY A 355 -16.95 9.63 7.90
CA GLY A 355 -17.93 9.88 8.94
C GLY A 355 -19.38 9.62 8.50
N ARG A 356 -19.61 8.68 7.57
CA ARG A 356 -20.93 8.28 7.04
C ARG A 356 -21.48 7.10 7.85
N GLY A 357 -22.19 7.38 8.94
CA GLY A 357 -22.57 6.37 9.95
C GLY A 357 -23.58 5.33 9.46
N LEU A 358 -24.62 5.76 8.74
CA LEU A 358 -25.66 4.86 8.24
C LEU A 358 -25.10 3.84 7.23
N GLU A 359 -24.25 4.28 6.33
CA GLU A 359 -23.61 3.42 5.34
C GLU A 359 -22.60 2.47 5.97
N ALA A 360 -21.82 2.95 6.96
CA ALA A 360 -20.95 2.10 7.76
C ALA A 360 -21.75 1.02 8.52
N GLU A 361 -22.91 1.36 9.09
CA GLU A 361 -23.80 0.39 9.71
C GLU A 361 -24.23 -0.69 8.70
N ARG A 362 -24.66 -0.30 7.49
CA ARG A 362 -25.04 -1.25 6.44
C ARG A 362 -23.89 -2.21 6.10
N GLN A 363 -22.66 -1.72 5.97
CA GLN A 363 -21.50 -2.60 5.71
C GLN A 363 -21.24 -3.58 6.87
N LEU A 364 -21.45 -3.19 8.12
CA LEU A 364 -21.39 -4.12 9.26
C LEU A 364 -22.45 -5.23 9.16
N TRP A 365 -23.62 -4.95 8.58
CA TRP A 365 -24.64 -5.96 8.32
C TRP A 365 -24.20 -6.92 7.20
N GLU A 366 -23.69 -6.40 6.08
CA GLU A 366 -23.18 -7.23 4.97
C GLU A 366 -22.03 -8.16 5.41
N MET A 367 -21.08 -7.63 6.18
CA MET A 367 -19.98 -8.44 6.73
C MET A 367 -20.47 -9.55 7.66
N LYS A 368 -21.56 -9.30 8.40
CA LYS A 368 -22.17 -10.33 9.26
C LYS A 368 -22.88 -11.42 8.44
N VAL A 369 -23.60 -11.04 7.38
CA VAL A 369 -24.28 -12.00 6.49
C VAL A 369 -23.28 -12.90 5.77
N THR A 370 -22.13 -12.33 5.38
CA THR A 370 -21.01 -13.06 4.77
C THR A 370 -20.18 -13.88 5.78
N GLY A 371 -20.57 -13.92 7.06
CA GLY A 371 -19.92 -14.73 8.10
C GLY A 371 -18.57 -14.20 8.60
N LYS A 372 -18.19 -12.97 8.24
CA LYS A 372 -16.93 -12.36 8.70
C LYS A 372 -17.11 -11.66 10.04
N GLU A 373 -16.29 -12.05 11.00
CA GLU A 373 -16.34 -11.44 12.33
C GLU A 373 -15.66 -10.07 12.33
N VAL A 374 -16.43 -9.04 12.67
CA VAL A 374 -15.91 -7.68 12.82
C VAL A 374 -15.54 -7.43 14.27
N GLN A 375 -14.34 -6.89 14.48
CA GLN A 375 -13.86 -6.57 15.83
C GLN A 375 -14.76 -5.54 16.52
N ARG A 376 -14.99 -5.75 17.82
CA ARG A 376 -15.85 -4.89 18.65
C ARG A 376 -15.56 -3.39 18.54
N HIS A 377 -14.28 -3.02 18.51
CA HIS A 377 -13.88 -1.61 18.48
C HIS A 377 -14.43 -0.88 17.23
N VAL A 378 -14.65 -1.59 16.13
CA VAL A 378 -15.22 -1.03 14.90
C VAL A 378 -16.69 -0.70 15.10
N TYR A 379 -17.45 -1.57 15.79
CA TYR A 379 -18.84 -1.27 16.18
C TYR A 379 -18.93 -0.04 17.07
N ASP A 380 -18.04 0.10 18.06
CA ASP A 380 -18.00 1.28 18.95
C ASP A 380 -17.72 2.59 18.16
N ILE A 381 -16.86 2.53 17.14
CA ILE A 381 -16.58 3.68 16.25
C ILE A 381 -17.82 4.04 15.43
N VAL A 382 -18.44 3.08 14.75
CA VAL A 382 -19.64 3.32 13.92
C VAL A 382 -20.80 3.85 14.77
N LEU A 383 -21.01 3.27 15.96
CA LEU A 383 -22.00 3.72 16.93
C LEU A 383 -21.87 5.22 17.21
N ALA A 384 -20.65 5.67 17.46
CA ALA A 384 -20.44 7.04 17.84
C ALA A 384 -20.43 8.02 16.67
N ILE A 385 -20.10 7.56 15.45
CA ILE A 385 -20.36 8.33 14.22
C ILE A 385 -21.86 8.55 14.07
N CYS A 386 -22.68 7.50 14.16
CA CYS A 386 -24.15 7.62 14.12
C CYS A 386 -24.68 8.57 15.20
N ALA A 387 -24.16 8.48 16.42
CA ALA A 387 -24.51 9.38 17.51
C ALA A 387 -24.13 10.85 17.22
N SER A 388 -22.98 11.08 16.58
CA SER A 388 -22.57 12.42 16.17
C SER A 388 -23.44 13.02 15.06
N GLN A 389 -24.12 12.17 14.28
CA GLN A 389 -25.06 12.58 13.24
C GLN A 389 -26.50 12.71 13.76
N GLY A 390 -26.80 12.23 14.96
CA GLY A 390 -28.17 12.23 15.51
C GLY A 390 -29.03 11.07 15.02
N GLU A 391 -28.42 10.01 14.48
CA GLU A 391 -29.12 8.86 13.90
C GLU A 391 -29.60 7.87 14.98
N ALA A 392 -30.61 8.28 15.75
CA ALA A 392 -31.12 7.54 16.91
C ALA A 392 -31.51 6.08 16.60
N GLY A 393 -32.09 5.84 15.41
CA GLY A 393 -32.47 4.50 14.98
C GLY A 393 -31.28 3.56 14.78
N ALA A 394 -30.20 4.05 14.14
CA ALA A 394 -28.96 3.29 13.96
C ALA A 394 -28.26 3.05 15.30
N VAL A 395 -28.21 4.07 16.15
CA VAL A 395 -27.67 3.96 17.52
C VAL A 395 -28.37 2.86 18.31
N SER A 396 -29.71 2.81 18.28
CA SER A 396 -30.49 1.79 18.99
C SER A 396 -30.19 0.37 18.48
N ARG A 397 -30.14 0.15 17.17
CA ARG A 397 -29.79 -1.16 16.57
C ARG A 397 -28.38 -1.61 16.93
N LEU A 398 -27.41 -0.70 16.89
CA LEU A 398 -26.02 -0.99 17.25
C LEU A 398 -25.86 -1.27 18.74
N LEU A 399 -26.56 -0.54 19.62
CA LEU A 399 -26.56 -0.82 21.06
C LEU A 399 -27.16 -2.19 21.37
N ALA A 400 -28.30 -2.55 20.78
CA ALA A 400 -28.94 -3.85 20.98
C ALA A 400 -27.99 -5.02 20.66
N ARG A 401 -27.13 -4.85 19.66
CA ARG A 401 -26.10 -5.84 19.30
C ARG A 401 -24.96 -5.93 20.32
N LEU A 402 -24.70 -4.87 21.08
CA LEU A 402 -23.63 -4.78 22.08
C LEU A 402 -24.11 -5.11 23.50
N GLU A 403 -25.41 -5.41 23.70
CA GLU A 403 -26.03 -5.63 25.01
C GLU A 403 -25.53 -6.89 25.75
N ALA A 404 -25.13 -7.93 25.02
CA ALA A 404 -24.65 -9.21 25.57
C ALA A 404 -23.22 -9.17 26.17
N THR A 405 -22.72 -7.98 26.51
CA THR A 405 -21.32 -7.78 26.87
C THR A 405 -21.08 -7.59 28.36
N SER A 406 -19.86 -7.90 28.81
CA SER A 406 -19.41 -7.67 30.19
C SER A 406 -19.56 -6.20 30.61
N ALA A 407 -19.67 -5.94 31.91
CA ALA A 407 -19.82 -4.59 32.46
C ALA A 407 -18.72 -3.61 32.00
N SER A 408 -17.47 -4.08 31.89
CA SER A 408 -16.34 -3.31 31.35
C SER A 408 -16.54 -2.94 29.88
N GLY A 409 -17.09 -3.87 29.08
CA GLY A 409 -17.46 -3.61 27.70
C GLY A 409 -18.54 -2.54 27.57
N LYS A 410 -19.60 -2.65 28.38
CA LYS A 410 -20.71 -1.68 28.39
C LYS A 410 -20.24 -0.26 28.73
N LYS A 411 -19.32 -0.11 29.69
CA LYS A 411 -18.70 1.18 30.00
C LYS A 411 -18.00 1.79 28.79
N LYS A 412 -17.16 1.01 28.09
CA LYS A 412 -16.44 1.49 26.89
C LYS A 412 -17.41 1.95 25.80
N THR A 413 -18.42 1.14 25.49
CA THR A 413 -19.43 1.46 24.46
C THR A 413 -20.20 2.74 24.80
N LEU A 414 -20.64 2.91 26.06
CA LEU A 414 -21.33 4.14 26.50
C LEU A 414 -20.42 5.38 26.49
N THR A 415 -19.14 5.23 26.80
CA THR A 415 -18.17 6.33 26.67
C THR A 415 -18.00 6.77 25.21
N TRP A 416 -17.89 5.82 24.27
CA TRP A 416 -17.85 6.14 22.84
C TRP A 416 -19.12 6.83 22.36
N LEU A 417 -20.29 6.32 22.75
CA LEU A 417 -21.59 6.91 22.46
C LEU A 417 -21.68 8.36 22.96
N LEU A 418 -21.32 8.59 24.22
CA LEU A 418 -21.30 9.90 24.86
C LEU A 418 -20.41 10.89 24.09
N ARG A 419 -19.19 10.49 23.75
CA ARG A 419 -18.25 11.32 22.99
C ARG A 419 -18.74 11.60 21.57
N GLY A 420 -19.43 10.63 20.95
CA GLY A 420 -20.13 10.81 19.68
C GLY A 420 -21.17 11.93 19.75
N TYR A 421 -22.10 11.85 20.70
CA TYR A 421 -23.12 12.89 20.91
C TYR A 421 -22.52 14.27 21.22
N ILE A 422 -21.49 14.34 22.07
CA ILE A 422 -20.76 15.59 22.36
C ILE A 422 -20.17 16.19 21.08
N LYS A 423 -19.54 15.36 20.24
CA LYS A 423 -18.95 15.79 18.96
C LYS A 423 -20.00 16.29 17.97
N GLY A 424 -21.18 15.67 17.95
CA GLY A 424 -22.32 16.07 17.13
C GLY A 424 -23.08 17.31 17.62
N GLY A 425 -22.86 17.75 18.87
CA GLY A 425 -23.66 18.82 19.49
C GLY A 425 -25.03 18.35 20.00
N ASN A 426 -25.23 17.04 20.07
CA ASN A 426 -26.44 16.37 20.56
C ASN A 426 -26.38 16.24 22.10
N PHE A 427 -26.30 17.38 22.78
CA PHE A 427 -26.03 17.42 24.22
C PHE A 427 -27.16 16.87 25.10
N GLU A 428 -28.38 16.76 24.58
CA GLU A 428 -29.51 16.17 25.31
C GLU A 428 -29.36 14.65 25.41
N ASP A 429 -29.12 13.99 24.27
CA ASP A 429 -28.81 12.56 24.23
C ASP A 429 -27.53 12.22 25.00
N ALA A 430 -26.55 13.13 24.99
CA ALA A 430 -25.34 13.01 25.79
C ALA A 430 -25.64 13.02 27.31
N ALA A 431 -26.53 13.90 27.77
CA ALA A 431 -26.95 13.98 29.16
C ALA A 431 -27.77 12.75 29.59
N GLU A 432 -28.62 12.24 28.70
CA GLU A 432 -29.34 10.99 28.92
C GLU A 432 -28.36 9.80 29.01
N THR A 433 -27.35 9.75 28.15
CA THR A 433 -26.32 8.72 28.17
C THR A 433 -25.53 8.74 29.48
N VAL A 434 -25.17 9.91 29.99
CA VAL A 434 -24.54 10.04 31.32
C VAL A 434 -25.49 9.54 32.41
N THR A 435 -26.77 9.88 32.35
CA THR A 435 -27.76 9.42 33.33
C THR A 435 -27.84 7.88 33.33
N LYS A 436 -27.93 7.26 32.15
CA LYS A 436 -27.89 5.80 31.99
C LYS A 436 -26.63 5.17 32.56
N MET A 437 -25.47 5.79 32.35
CA MET A 437 -24.21 5.32 32.95
C MET A 437 -24.31 5.30 34.48
N LEU A 438 -24.82 6.37 35.10
CA LEU A 438 -24.98 6.46 36.55
C LEU A 438 -25.97 5.44 37.10
N ASP A 439 -27.09 5.23 36.39
CA ASP A 439 -28.11 4.24 36.77
C ASP A 439 -27.55 2.80 36.73
N MET A 440 -26.58 2.55 35.85
CA MET A 440 -25.84 1.28 35.78
C MET A 440 -24.67 1.18 36.77
N GLY A 441 -24.46 2.17 37.64
CA GLY A 441 -23.32 2.24 38.56
C GLY A 441 -21.98 2.52 37.86
N LEU A 442 -22.00 3.01 36.63
CA LEU A 442 -20.81 3.35 35.84
C LEU A 442 -20.51 4.84 35.95
N SER A 443 -19.27 5.17 36.35
CA SER A 443 -18.86 6.59 36.44
C SER A 443 -18.35 7.11 35.09
N PRO A 444 -18.96 8.17 34.53
CA PRO A 444 -18.47 8.87 33.34
C PRO A 444 -17.24 9.75 33.67
N GLU A 445 -16.37 9.94 32.68
CA GLU A 445 -15.16 10.76 32.88
C GLU A 445 -15.50 12.22 33.20
N ARG A 446 -14.64 12.86 34.01
CA ARG A 446 -14.84 14.26 34.43
C ARG A 446 -14.91 15.21 33.24
N LEU A 447 -14.05 15.02 32.23
CA LEU A 447 -14.01 15.89 31.05
C LEU A 447 -15.29 15.77 30.22
N ASP A 448 -15.81 14.56 30.04
CA ASP A 448 -17.06 14.33 29.30
C ASP A 448 -18.24 15.02 30.00
N ARG A 449 -18.33 14.92 31.34
CA ARG A 449 -19.36 15.64 32.13
C ARG A 449 -19.29 17.15 31.95
N ILE A 450 -18.09 17.72 32.00
CA ILE A 450 -17.89 19.17 31.80
C ILE A 450 -18.30 19.58 30.38
N ALA A 451 -17.96 18.78 29.37
CA ALA A 451 -18.31 19.04 27.98
C ALA A 451 -19.84 19.07 27.78
N VAL A 452 -20.57 18.11 28.35
CA VAL A 452 -22.04 18.09 28.31
C VAL A 452 -22.63 19.32 29.01
N LEU A 453 -22.15 19.68 30.19
CA LEU A 453 -22.64 20.87 30.92
C LEU A 453 -22.41 22.16 30.15
N GLN A 454 -21.23 22.32 29.55
CA GLN A 454 -20.90 23.49 28.73
C GLN A 454 -21.77 23.54 27.47
N GLY A 455 -21.98 22.39 26.82
CA GLY A 455 -22.83 22.27 25.64
C GLY A 455 -24.29 22.61 25.93
N LEU A 456 -24.87 22.02 26.98
CA LEU A 456 -26.22 22.33 27.45
C LEU A 456 -26.35 23.81 27.84
N ARG A 457 -25.37 24.38 28.54
CA ARG A 457 -25.37 25.80 28.94
C ARG A 457 -25.50 26.74 27.75
N ARG A 458 -24.83 26.44 26.63
CA ARG A 458 -24.95 27.23 25.40
C ARG A 458 -26.37 27.15 24.82
N LYS A 459 -27.02 25.98 24.90
CA LYS A 459 -28.41 25.78 24.46
C LYS A 459 -29.46 26.45 25.37
N ILE A 460 -29.17 26.69 26.66
CA ILE A 460 -30.10 27.40 27.59
C ILE A 460 -30.46 28.81 27.11
N GLN A 461 -29.60 29.44 26.29
CA GLN A 461 -29.90 30.73 25.69
C GLN A 461 -31.12 30.68 24.74
N GLN A 462 -31.56 29.48 24.33
CA GLN A 462 -32.77 29.23 23.57
C GLN A 462 -33.93 28.81 24.50
N PRO A 463 -35.17 29.29 24.26
CA PRO A 463 -36.33 28.96 25.11
C PRO A 463 -36.61 27.43 25.09
N GLY A 464 -36.93 26.85 26.25
CA GLY A 464 -37.32 25.43 26.40
C GLY A 464 -36.24 24.47 26.91
N HIS A 465 -34.95 24.79 26.79
CA HIS A 465 -33.85 23.86 27.09
C HIS A 465 -33.29 23.93 28.52
N ALA A 466 -33.80 24.86 29.34
CA ALA A 466 -33.35 25.04 30.72
C ALA A 466 -33.70 23.83 31.64
N GLY A 467 -34.79 23.12 31.34
CA GLY A 467 -35.24 21.96 32.11
C GLY A 467 -34.26 20.79 32.06
N THR A 468 -33.74 20.49 30.87
CA THR A 468 -32.74 19.42 30.65
C THR A 468 -31.46 19.70 31.43
N TYR A 469 -30.97 20.95 31.41
CA TYR A 469 -29.79 21.36 32.17
C TYR A 469 -29.99 21.21 33.68
N LEU A 470 -31.10 21.71 34.23
CA LEU A 470 -31.38 21.64 35.67
C LEU A 470 -31.53 20.18 36.15
N ARG A 471 -32.21 19.35 35.37
CA ARG A 471 -32.36 17.91 35.66
C ARG A 471 -31.00 17.23 35.68
N PHE A 472 -30.14 17.57 34.72
CA PHE A 472 -28.81 17.00 34.61
C PHE A 472 -27.89 17.40 35.78
N CYS A 473 -27.87 18.69 36.15
CA CYS A 473 -27.13 19.16 37.32
C CYS A 473 -27.57 18.45 38.61
N ARG A 474 -28.88 18.29 38.80
CA ARG A 474 -29.42 17.54 39.96
C ARG A 474 -28.89 16.11 39.98
N ARG A 475 -29.00 15.38 38.86
CA ARG A 475 -28.53 13.99 38.79
C ARG A 475 -27.04 13.85 39.09
N LEU A 476 -26.23 14.81 38.66
CA LEU A 476 -24.79 14.83 38.98
C LEU A 476 -24.53 15.18 40.46
N SER A 477 -25.35 16.04 41.07
CA SER A 477 -25.28 16.33 42.51
C SER A 477 -25.69 15.12 43.34
N ASP A 478 -26.78 14.44 42.97
CA ASP A 478 -27.26 13.21 43.64
C ASP A 478 -26.21 12.09 43.61
N ALA A 479 -25.36 12.08 42.59
CA ALA A 479 -24.25 11.14 42.44
C ALA A 479 -22.93 11.63 43.08
N GLU A 480 -22.95 12.74 43.82
CA GLU A 480 -21.77 13.39 44.45
C GLU A 480 -20.66 13.77 43.46
N LEU A 481 -21.01 13.95 42.19
CA LEU A 481 -20.08 14.21 41.10
C LEU A 481 -19.80 15.70 40.90
N ILE A 482 -20.65 16.58 41.45
CA ILE A 482 -20.56 18.04 41.46
C ILE A 482 -21.08 18.54 42.81
N GLY A 483 -20.53 19.65 43.31
CA GLY A 483 -21.06 20.34 44.48
C GLY A 483 -22.38 21.08 44.21
N PRO A 484 -23.02 21.64 45.25
CA PRO A 484 -24.28 22.38 45.12
C PRO A 484 -24.14 23.54 44.12
N CYS A 485 -25.08 23.63 43.17
CA CYS A 485 -25.01 24.57 42.05
C CYS A 485 -26.09 25.64 42.15
N LEU A 486 -25.70 26.92 42.16
CA LEU A 486 -26.63 28.04 42.03
C LEU A 486 -26.82 28.39 40.55
N VAL A 487 -28.03 28.15 40.02
CA VAL A 487 -28.37 28.51 38.65
C VAL A 487 -29.11 29.84 38.63
N TYR A 488 -28.48 30.84 38.00
CA TYR A 488 -29.08 32.15 37.75
C TYR A 488 -29.67 32.19 36.35
N MET A 489 -30.99 32.39 36.26
CA MET A 489 -31.69 32.58 35.00
C MET A 489 -32.26 34.00 34.94
N TYR A 490 -31.87 34.76 33.92
CA TYR A 490 -32.43 36.08 33.66
C TYR A 490 -33.51 35.99 32.57
N ILE A 491 -34.76 36.27 32.94
CA ILE A 491 -35.87 36.31 31.99
C ILE A 491 -36.05 37.75 31.51
N LYS A 492 -35.47 38.05 30.34
CA LYS A 492 -35.46 39.39 29.74
C LYS A 492 -36.87 39.99 29.57
N LYS A 493 -37.88 39.16 29.27
CA LYS A 493 -39.28 39.58 29.10
C LYS A 493 -39.90 40.19 30.37
N TYR A 494 -39.48 39.73 31.54
CA TYR A 494 -40.04 40.16 32.83
C TYR A 494 -39.03 40.93 33.70
N ARG A 495 -37.81 41.19 33.19
CA ARG A 495 -36.68 41.76 33.94
C ARG A 495 -36.43 41.02 35.27
N LEU A 496 -36.65 39.71 35.29
CA LEU A 496 -36.67 38.91 36.52
C LEU A 496 -35.49 37.96 36.57
N TRP A 497 -34.84 37.89 37.74
CA TRP A 497 -33.79 36.93 38.05
C TRP A 497 -34.38 35.79 38.86
N ILE A 498 -34.22 34.56 38.37
CA ILE A 498 -34.52 33.35 39.14
C ILE A 498 -33.18 32.77 39.59
N ALA A 499 -32.97 32.72 40.90
CA ALA A 499 -31.89 31.97 41.50
C ALA A 499 -32.47 30.65 42.03
N LYS A 500 -32.00 29.52 41.49
CA LYS A 500 -32.40 28.20 41.97
C LYS A 500 -31.16 27.44 42.42
N MET A 501 -31.16 27.01 43.69
CA MET A 501 -30.18 26.08 44.22
C MET A 501 -30.56 24.67 43.75
N VAL A 502 -29.59 23.95 43.18
CA VAL A 502 -29.73 22.59 42.65
C VAL A 502 -28.72 21.67 43.32
#